data_AF-A0AAU8J4U0-F1
#
_entry.id   AF-A0AAU8J4U0-F1
#
_cell.length_a   1.000
_cell.length_b   1.000
_cell.length_c   1.000
_cell.angle_alpha   90.00
_cell.angle_beta   90.00
_cell.angle_gamma   90.00
#
_symmetry.space_group_name_H-M   'P 1'
#
loop_
_entity.id
_entity.type
_entity.pdbx_description
1 polymer ?
#
loop_
_entity_poly.entity_id
_entity_poly.type
_entity_poly.pdbx_seq_one_letter_code
_entity_poly.pdbx_strand_id
1 'polypeptide(L)'
;MGERSAIERTEATWNPTTGSDRISSGCDNGYALTLAKRLKAMGPPKYQMDGDPRTSGPGPGLHVHPDALAIPYGWKSPRTVFVNSMSDLFHTRVPLD
;
A
#
# COMPACT_ATOMS: atom_id res chain seq x y z
N MET A 1 -0.25 -0.16 8.92
CA MET A 1 -1.07 1.06 8.98
C MET A 1 -0.24 2.15 9.63
N GLY A 2 -0.40 3.41 9.22
CA GLY A 2 0.16 4.55 9.92
C GLY A 2 -0.93 5.27 10.69
N GLU A 3 -0.82 5.35 12.02
CA GLU A 3 -1.80 6.05 12.89
C GLU A 3 -1.69 7.58 12.83
N ARG A 4 -0.59 8.10 12.29
CA ARG A 4 -0.33 9.53 12.11
C ARG A 4 0.13 9.77 10.70
N SER A 5 -0.81 10.07 9.82
CA SER A 5 -0.53 10.38 8.42
C SER A 5 0.12 11.76 8.28
N ALA A 6 1.10 11.86 7.40
CA ALA A 6 1.65 13.14 6.95
C ALA A 6 0.97 13.64 5.65
N ILE A 7 0.01 12.88 5.10
CA ILE A 7 -0.74 13.26 3.91
C ILE A 7 -1.80 14.30 4.32
N GLU A 8 -1.83 15.42 3.60
CA GLU A 8 -2.71 16.55 3.91
C GLU A 8 -4.16 16.10 4.10
N ARG A 9 -4.81 16.65 5.14
CA ARG A 9 -6.22 16.40 5.48
C ARG A 9 -6.58 14.96 5.83
N THR A 10 -5.58 14.12 6.16
CA THR A 10 -5.81 12.75 6.64
C THR A 10 -5.15 12.54 7.98
N GLU A 11 -5.76 11.71 8.83
CA GLU A 11 -5.26 11.40 10.16
C GLU A 11 -4.46 10.09 10.15
N ALA A 12 -4.83 9.13 9.30
CA ALA A 12 -4.20 7.82 9.22
C ALA A 12 -4.07 7.31 7.78
N THR A 13 -3.17 6.32 7.57
CA THR A 13 -3.04 5.59 6.31
C THR A 13 -3.41 4.12 6.48
N TRP A 14 -4.32 3.64 5.63
CA TRP A 14 -4.78 2.26 5.64
C TRP A 14 -4.54 1.62 4.27
N ASN A 15 -3.77 0.53 4.25
CA ASN A 15 -3.38 -0.17 3.02
C ASN A 15 -3.86 -1.62 3.13
N PRO A 16 -5.06 -1.97 2.65
CA PRO A 16 -5.52 -3.37 2.57
C PRO A 16 -4.75 -4.19 1.53
N THR A 17 -4.12 -3.54 0.55
CA THR A 17 -3.22 -4.18 -0.42
C THR A 17 -1.79 -3.61 -0.30
N THR A 18 -0.82 -4.26 -0.94
CA THR A 18 0.53 -3.73 -1.19
C THR A 18 0.87 -3.92 -2.65
N GLY A 19 1.73 -3.05 -3.19
CA GLY A 19 2.20 -3.14 -4.57
C GLY A 19 1.22 -2.52 -5.56
N SER A 20 1.77 -2.08 -6.68
CA SER A 20 1.04 -1.58 -7.84
C SER A 20 1.84 -1.83 -9.12
N ASP A 21 1.14 -1.86 -10.25
CA ASP A 21 1.77 -2.01 -11.57
C ASP A 21 2.33 -0.66 -12.08
N ARG A 22 3.46 -0.73 -12.77
CA ARG A 22 4.07 0.39 -13.50
C ARG A 22 3.35 0.56 -14.84
N ILE A 23 2.24 1.28 -14.81
CA ILE A 23 1.34 1.43 -15.98
C ILE A 23 1.77 2.54 -16.96
N SER A 24 2.62 3.49 -16.53
CA SER A 24 3.08 4.60 -17.36
C SER A 24 4.42 5.16 -16.89
N SER A 25 5.04 6.04 -17.70
CA SER A 25 6.25 6.78 -17.33
C SER A 25 6.06 7.71 -16.11
N GLY A 26 4.81 8.05 -15.77
CA GLY A 26 4.51 8.80 -14.55
C GLY A 26 4.86 8.05 -13.25
N CYS A 27 4.93 6.72 -13.31
CA CYS A 27 5.29 5.88 -12.17
C CYS A 27 6.78 5.98 -11.79
N ASP A 28 7.63 6.46 -12.69
CA ASP A 28 9.08 6.42 -12.56
C ASP A 28 9.59 7.30 -11.40
N ASN A 29 8.83 8.36 -11.10
CA ASN A 29 9.09 9.29 -10.01
C ASN A 29 8.05 9.18 -8.89
N GLY A 30 7.22 8.13 -8.90
CA GLY A 30 6.19 7.91 -7.90
C GLY A 30 6.82 7.65 -6.53
N TYR A 31 6.36 8.37 -5.49
CA TYR A 31 6.88 8.19 -4.14
C TYR A 31 6.70 6.76 -3.63
N ALA A 32 5.66 6.05 -4.09
CA ALA A 32 5.42 4.66 -3.75
C ALA A 32 6.56 3.73 -4.20
N LEU A 33 7.15 3.98 -5.38
CA LEU A 33 8.28 3.22 -5.89
C LEU A 33 9.54 3.41 -5.03
N THR A 34 9.82 4.65 -4.64
CA THR A 34 10.96 4.98 -3.77
C THR A 34 10.78 4.39 -2.38
N LEU A 35 9.59 4.53 -1.80
CA LEU A 35 9.31 4.07 -0.44
C LEU A 35 9.17 2.54 -0.36
N ALA A 36 8.73 1.87 -1.43
CA ALA A 36 8.65 0.42 -1.54
C ALA A 36 10.00 -0.27 -1.24
N LYS A 37 11.10 0.23 -1.81
CA LYS A 37 12.45 -0.29 -1.54
C LYS A 37 12.83 -0.16 -0.07
N ARG A 38 12.57 1.00 0.53
CA ARG A 38 12.82 1.25 1.95
C ARG A 38 11.99 0.35 2.85
N LEU A 39 10.68 0.24 2.59
CA LEU A 39 9.75 -0.59 3.35
C LEU A 39 10.13 -2.05 3.30
N LYS A 40 10.56 -2.55 2.15
CA LYS A 40 11.09 -3.92 2.06
C LYS A 40 12.35 -4.11 2.90
N ALA A 41 13.32 -3.19 2.78
CA ALA A 41 14.56 -3.24 3.56
C ALA A 41 14.35 -3.14 5.09
N MET A 42 13.27 -2.50 5.55
CA MET A 42 12.91 -2.43 6.98
C MET A 42 12.36 -3.75 7.54
N GLY A 43 12.06 -4.75 6.71
CA GLY A 43 11.56 -6.05 7.15
C GLY A 43 10.09 -6.22 7.60
N PRO A 44 9.13 -5.26 7.52
CA PRO A 44 7.74 -5.54 7.83
C PRO A 44 7.17 -6.63 6.91
N PRO A 45 6.53 -7.69 7.45
CA PRO A 45 6.04 -8.84 6.67
C PRO A 45 5.19 -8.46 5.46
N LYS A 46 4.34 -7.43 5.62
CA LYS A 46 3.43 -6.90 4.61
C LYS A 46 4.13 -6.51 3.29
N TYR A 47 5.41 -6.15 3.34
CA TYR A 47 6.17 -5.60 2.21
C TYR A 47 7.27 -6.54 1.70
N GLN A 48 7.29 -7.79 2.14
CA GLN A 48 8.35 -8.76 1.77
C GLN A 48 8.03 -9.55 0.51
N MET A 49 6.79 -9.57 0.03
CA MET A 49 6.43 -10.29 -1.20
C MET A 49 7.10 -9.64 -2.41
N ASP A 50 7.95 -10.40 -3.11
CA ASP A 50 8.66 -9.90 -4.28
C ASP A 50 7.70 -9.54 -5.43
N GLY A 51 7.90 -8.35 -6.01
CA GLY A 51 7.28 -7.96 -7.27
C GLY A 51 8.06 -8.45 -8.49
N ASP A 52 7.54 -8.12 -9.68
CA ASP A 52 8.21 -8.35 -10.96
C ASP A 52 8.56 -7.00 -11.65
N PRO A 53 9.31 -6.97 -12.78
CA PRO A 53 9.68 -5.72 -13.45
C PRO A 53 8.52 -4.82 -13.89
N ARG A 54 7.30 -5.36 -13.99
CA ARG A 54 6.06 -4.65 -14.32
C ARG A 54 5.39 -4.05 -13.09
N THR A 55 5.80 -4.42 -11.88
CA THR A 55 5.34 -3.84 -10.61
C THR A 55 6.20 -2.65 -10.20
N SER A 56 6.08 -2.19 -8.96
CA SER A 56 6.89 -1.11 -8.36
C SER A 56 8.38 -1.48 -8.18
N GLY A 57 9.04 -2.04 -9.22
CA GLY A 57 10.44 -2.50 -9.20
C GLY A 57 10.68 -3.61 -8.17
N PRO A 58 11.91 -3.83 -7.66
CA PRO A 58 12.21 -4.88 -6.66
C PRO A 58 11.52 -4.69 -5.29
N GLY A 59 10.52 -3.80 -5.22
CA GLY A 59 9.63 -3.60 -4.08
C GLY A 59 8.55 -4.68 -3.96
N PRO A 60 7.48 -4.39 -3.20
CA PRO A 60 6.38 -5.33 -2.98
C PRO A 60 5.61 -5.58 -4.27
N GLY A 61 5.44 -6.85 -4.62
CA GLY A 61 4.44 -7.27 -5.60
C GLY A 61 3.02 -7.02 -5.09
N LEU A 62 2.05 -7.07 -6.00
CA LEU A 62 0.65 -6.99 -5.59
C LEU A 62 0.34 -8.13 -4.60
N HIS A 63 -0.13 -7.75 -3.41
CA HIS A 63 -0.61 -8.71 -2.42
C HIS A 63 -1.80 -8.14 -1.65
N VAL A 64 -2.77 -9.00 -1.36
CA VAL A 64 -3.93 -8.68 -0.52
C VAL A 64 -3.64 -9.03 0.93
N HIS A 65 -4.15 -8.24 1.87
CA HIS A 65 -3.97 -8.45 3.31
C HIS A 65 -5.35 -8.52 3.97
N PRO A 66 -6.01 -9.70 3.99
CA PRO A 66 -7.36 -9.84 4.52
C PRO A 66 -7.46 -9.44 6.01
N ASP A 67 -6.42 -9.72 6.79
CA ASP A 67 -6.28 -9.28 8.18
C ASP A 67 -6.36 -7.76 8.32
N ALA A 68 -5.85 -7.02 7.33
CA ALA A 68 -5.91 -5.56 7.33
C ALA A 68 -7.34 -5.02 7.13
N LEU A 69 -8.28 -5.82 6.63
CA LEU A 69 -9.69 -5.42 6.51
C LEU A 69 -10.39 -5.35 7.88
N ALA A 70 -9.88 -6.09 8.87
CA ALA A 70 -10.42 -6.05 10.23
C ALA A 70 -10.02 -4.77 11.00
N ILE A 71 -8.97 -4.08 10.55
CA ILE A 71 -8.37 -2.94 11.26
C ILE A 71 -9.38 -1.82 11.56
N PRO A 72 -10.19 -1.33 10.60
CA PRO A 72 -11.13 -0.23 10.86
C PRO A 72 -12.17 -0.55 11.94
N TYR A 73 -12.55 -1.81 12.09
CA TYR A 73 -13.53 -2.24 13.12
C TYR A 73 -13.01 -2.08 14.54
N GLY A 74 -11.69 -1.98 14.74
CA GLY A 74 -11.08 -1.75 16.05
C GLY A 74 -11.00 -0.26 16.45
N TRP A 75 -11.39 0.68 15.59
CA TRP A 75 -11.24 2.10 15.88
C TRP A 75 -12.26 2.60 16.89
N LYS A 76 -11.78 3.27 17.94
CA LYS A 76 -12.60 3.84 19.01
C LYS A 76 -13.17 5.22 18.68
N SER A 77 -12.63 5.88 17.66
CA SER A 77 -13.02 7.23 17.24
C SER A 77 -13.09 7.32 15.72
N PRO A 78 -14.04 8.09 15.17
CA PRO A 78 -14.05 8.43 13.75
C PRO A 78 -12.71 9.05 13.35
N ARG A 79 -12.29 8.81 12.10
CA ARG A 79 -11.08 9.39 11.54
C ARG A 79 -11.12 9.46 10.01
N THR A 80 -10.45 10.44 9.43
CA THR A 80 -10.26 10.60 7.99
C THR A 80 -9.02 9.83 7.55
N VAL A 81 -9.18 8.92 6.59
CA VAL A 81 -8.14 7.93 6.25
C VAL A 81 -7.76 8.02 4.79
N PHE A 82 -6.45 8.08 4.52
CA PHE A 82 -5.94 7.84 3.18
C PHE A 82 -5.86 6.34 2.93
N VAL A 83 -6.69 5.84 2.00
CA VAL A 83 -6.71 4.43 1.62
C VAL A 83 -5.70 4.20 0.49
N ASN A 84 -4.90 3.14 0.58
CA ASN A 84 -3.93 2.73 -0.44
C ASN A 84 -2.86 3.78 -0.78
N SER A 85 -2.25 4.40 0.23
CA SER A 85 -1.11 5.32 0.02
C SER A 85 0.10 4.67 -0.65
N MET A 86 0.16 3.34 -0.73
CA MET A 86 1.31 2.58 -1.25
C MET A 86 0.91 1.45 -2.20
N SER A 87 -0.34 1.44 -2.67
CA SER A 87 -0.92 0.30 -3.38
C SER A 87 -2.13 0.71 -4.22
N ASP A 88 -2.78 -0.27 -4.83
CA ASP A 88 -4.01 -0.09 -5.59
C ASP A 88 -5.03 -1.16 -5.17
N LEU A 89 -6.23 -0.72 -4.78
CA LEU A 89 -7.35 -1.60 -4.41
C LEU A 89 -8.18 -2.02 -5.63
N PHE A 90 -8.12 -1.25 -6.72
CA PHE A 90 -8.83 -1.54 -7.96
C PHE A 90 -7.90 -2.17 -9.01
N HIS A 91 -6.73 -2.65 -8.59
CA HIS A 91 -5.86 -3.41 -9.46
C HIS A 91 -6.60 -4.67 -9.92
N THR A 92 -6.48 -4.98 -11.21
CA THR A 92 -7.07 -6.15 -11.90
C THR A 92 -6.86 -7.52 -11.24
N ARG A 93 -5.90 -7.66 -10.32
CA ARG A 93 -5.58 -8.90 -9.60
C ARG A 93 -6.11 -8.90 -8.15
N VAL A 94 -6.77 -7.83 -7.71
CA VAL A 94 -7.49 -7.79 -6.43
C VAL A 94 -8.85 -8.47 -6.64
N PRO A 95 -9.20 -9.50 -5.83
CA PRO A 95 -10.49 -10.16 -5.92
C PRO A 95 -11.65 -9.20 -5.60
N LEU A 96 -12.80 -9.41 -6.23
CA LEU A 96 -14.02 -8.63 -6.01
C LEU A 96 -15.06 -9.40 -5.18
N ASP A 97 -14.78 -10.67 -4.89
CA ASP A 97 -15.62 -11.66 -4.22
C ASP A 97 -15.24 -11.89 -2.75
#